data_AF-A0A958RIU9-F1
#
_entry.id   AF-A0A958RIU9-F1
#
_cell.length_a   1.000
_cell.length_b   1.000
_cell.length_c   1.000
_cell.angle_alpha   90.00
_cell.angle_beta   90.00
_cell.angle_gamma   90.00
#
_symmetry.space_group_name_H-M   'P 1'
#
loop_
_entity.id
_entity.type
_entity.pdbx_description
1 polymer ?
#
loop_
_entity_poly.entity_id
_entity_poly.type
_entity_poly.pdbx_seq_one_letter_code
_entity_poly.pdbx_strand_id
1 'polypeptide(L)'
;MIQKIISAISAAILLFFGVMKLVGSEASRKGFAEFSPKIGLDPEFFMYFTGAIEVAVGALLILSIFELNRKVIIGIIAYLMLIGTMSGALFTEFVLREEAKIPLVIIAFALVLVSIYSLRNNLLKWRKDERV
;
A
#
# COMPACT_ATOMS: atom_id res chain seq x y z
N MET A 1 14.99 -10.71 -10.77
CA MET A 1 15.24 -10.98 -9.34
C MET A 1 14.88 -9.79 -8.46
N ILE A 2 15.52 -8.62 -8.61
CA ILE A 2 15.29 -7.42 -7.77
C ILE A 2 13.80 -7.04 -7.63
N GLN A 3 13.05 -6.97 -8.74
CA GLN A 3 11.63 -6.60 -8.72
C GLN A 3 10.76 -7.59 -7.93
N LYS A 4 11.11 -8.89 -7.94
CA LYS A 4 10.38 -9.91 -7.17
C LYS A 4 10.62 -9.72 -5.66
N ILE A 5 11.86 -9.39 -5.28
CA ILE A 5 12.23 -9.09 -3.89
C ILE A 5 11.50 -7.84 -3.40
N ILE A 6 11.48 -6.78 -4.21
CA ILE A 6 10.76 -5.55 -3.88
C ILE A 6 9.27 -5.84 -3.67
N SER A 7 8.62 -6.51 -4.63
CA SER A 7 7.20 -6.87 -4.50
C SER A 7 6.93 -7.73 -3.25
N ALA A 8 7.82 -8.68 -2.93
CA ALA A 8 7.67 -9.55 -1.76
C ALA A 8 7.77 -8.78 -0.44
N ILE A 9 8.77 -7.91 -0.30
CA ILE A 9 8.95 -7.08 0.91
C ILE A 9 7.78 -6.11 1.05
N SER A 10 7.40 -5.40 -0.02
CA SER A 10 6.25 -4.50 0.00
C SER A 10 4.96 -5.24 0.35
N ALA A 11 4.75 -6.44 -0.21
CA ALA A 11 3.58 -7.26 0.12
C ALA A 11 3.56 -7.68 1.59
N ALA A 12 4.69 -8.14 2.14
CA ALA A 12 4.77 -8.55 3.55
C ALA A 12 4.42 -7.40 4.49
N ILE A 13 4.94 -6.20 4.22
CA ILE A 13 4.64 -5.01 5.02
C ILE A 13 3.15 -4.65 4.93
N LEU A 14 2.59 -4.60 3.71
CA LEU A 14 1.19 -4.26 3.49
C LEU A 14 0.22 -5.28 4.09
N LEU A 15 0.52 -6.57 3.95
CA LEU A 15 -0.29 -7.63 4.55
C LEU A 15 -0.24 -7.56 6.07
N PHE A 16 0.93 -7.31 6.66
CA PHE A 16 1.03 -7.13 8.10
C PHE A 16 0.13 -5.98 8.58
N PHE A 17 0.25 -4.78 7.98
CA PHE A 17 -0.56 -3.63 8.38
C PHE A 17 -2.06 -3.80 8.07
N GLY A 18 -2.39 -4.43 6.94
CA GLY A 18 -3.75 -4.65 6.51
C GLY A 18 -4.46 -5.66 7.40
N VAL A 19 -3.81 -6.79 7.69
CA VAL A 19 -4.32 -7.80 8.62
C VAL A 19 -4.50 -7.21 10.01
N MET A 20 -3.55 -6.42 10.52
CA MET A 20 -3.67 -5.78 11.84
C MET A 20 -4.87 -4.84 11.95
N LYS A 21 -5.27 -4.19 10.84
CA LYS A 21 -6.51 -3.40 10.76
C LYS A 21 -7.75 -4.28 10.72
N LEU A 22 -7.73 -5.36 9.93
CA LEU A 22 -8.86 -6.28 9.80
C LEU A 22 -9.18 -7.08 11.07
N VAL A 23 -8.17 -7.42 11.87
CA VAL A 23 -8.39 -8.02 13.20
C VAL A 23 -8.74 -6.98 14.27
N GLY A 24 -8.73 -5.69 13.90
CA GLY A 24 -9.06 -4.59 14.81
C GLY A 24 -8.08 -4.48 15.98
N SER A 25 -6.78 -4.55 15.70
CA SER A 25 -5.75 -4.42 16.73
C SER A 25 -5.90 -3.10 17.51
N GLU A 26 -5.51 -3.08 18.78
CA GLU A 26 -5.65 -1.89 19.62
C GLU A 26 -4.92 -0.67 19.03
N ALA A 27 -3.74 -0.89 18.43
CA ALA A 27 -2.98 0.16 17.76
C ALA A 27 -3.74 0.74 16.56
N SER A 28 -4.39 -0.11 15.75
CA SER A 28 -5.23 0.33 14.63
C SER A 28 -6.45 1.08 15.12
N ARG A 29 -7.20 0.54 16.10
CA ARG A 29 -8.39 1.19 16.66
C ARG A 29 -8.08 2.59 17.20
N LYS A 30 -7.01 2.72 18.00
CA LYS A 30 -6.56 4.02 18.53
C LYS A 30 -6.18 4.98 17.41
N GLY A 31 -5.43 4.51 16.41
CA GLY A 31 -5.02 5.34 15.29
C GLY A 31 -6.21 5.90 14.51
N PHE A 32 -7.17 5.06 14.12
CA PHE A 32 -8.34 5.50 13.36
C PHE A 32 -9.33 6.32 14.21
N ALA A 33 -9.49 6.03 15.50
CA ALA A 33 -10.32 6.83 16.40
C ALA A 33 -9.83 8.28 16.52
N GLU A 34 -8.52 8.51 16.42
CA GLU A 34 -7.91 9.84 16.50
C GLU A 34 -8.24 10.73 15.30
N PHE A 35 -8.15 10.22 14.07
CA PHE A 35 -8.24 11.05 12.86
C PHE A 35 -9.54 10.90 12.07
N SER A 36 -10.23 9.76 12.12
CA SER A 36 -11.42 9.52 11.28
C SER A 36 -12.56 10.51 11.54
N PRO A 37 -12.85 10.93 12.79
CA PRO A 37 -13.89 11.92 13.05
C PRO A 37 -13.62 13.29 12.41
N LYS A 38 -12.35 13.67 12.21
CA LYS A 38 -11.96 14.96 11.62
C LYS A 38 -12.34 15.06 10.13
N ILE A 39 -12.56 13.92 9.48
CA ILE A 39 -13.03 13.83 8.09
C ILE A 39 -14.46 13.29 7.99
N GLY A 40 -15.17 13.20 9.11
CA GLY A 40 -16.57 12.75 9.16
C GLY A 40 -16.77 11.27 8.84
N LEU A 41 -15.74 10.43 9.00
CA LEU A 41 -15.83 8.99 8.78
C LEU A 41 -15.93 8.23 10.10
N ASP A 42 -16.73 7.17 10.11
CA ASP A 42 -16.76 6.20 11.20
C ASP A 42 -15.37 5.52 11.32
N PRO A 43 -14.75 5.51 12.52
CA PRO A 43 -13.41 4.95 12.71
C PRO A 43 -13.29 3.47 12.36
N GLU A 44 -14.30 2.65 12.68
CA GLU A 44 -14.24 1.21 12.44
C GLU A 44 -14.39 0.91 10.96
N PHE A 45 -15.37 1.52 10.30
CA PHE A 45 -15.55 1.40 8.86
C PHE A 45 -14.28 1.81 8.11
N PHE A 46 -13.70 2.98 8.44
CA PHE A 46 -12.52 3.46 7.72
C PHE A 46 -11.29 2.56 7.97
N MET A 47 -11.14 2.04 9.19
CA MET A 47 -10.09 1.07 9.53
C MET A 47 -10.22 -0.21 8.70
N TYR A 48 -11.41 -0.83 8.68
CA TYR A 48 -11.63 -2.07 7.95
C TYR A 48 -11.52 -1.89 6.44
N PHE A 49 -12.04 -0.78 5.91
CA PHE A 49 -11.92 -0.43 4.50
C PHE A 49 -10.46 -0.28 4.08
N THR A 50 -9.67 0.50 4.85
CA THR A 50 -8.25 0.68 4.58
C THR A 50 -7.48 -0.65 4.72
N GLY A 51 -7.81 -1.46 5.72
CA GLY A 51 -7.23 -2.80 5.90
C GLY A 51 -7.50 -3.72 4.71
N ALA A 52 -8.73 -3.72 4.19
CA ALA A 52 -9.10 -4.51 3.01
C ALA A 52 -8.32 -4.06 1.77
N ILE A 53 -8.16 -2.75 1.56
CA ILE A 53 -7.34 -2.20 0.47
C ILE A 53 -5.89 -2.67 0.63
N GLU A 54 -5.29 -2.52 1.81
CA GLU A 54 -3.89 -2.90 2.04
C GLU A 54 -3.66 -4.39 1.77
N VAL A 55 -4.57 -5.26 2.21
CA VAL A 55 -4.52 -6.69 1.93
C VAL A 55 -4.65 -6.98 0.43
N ALA A 56 -5.59 -6.30 -0.26
CA ALA A 56 -5.75 -6.45 -1.70
C ALA A 56 -4.49 -6.02 -2.47
N VAL A 57 -3.87 -4.91 -2.09
CA VAL A 57 -2.59 -4.46 -2.66
C VAL A 57 -1.49 -5.48 -2.39
N GLY A 58 -1.37 -5.98 -1.17
CA GLY A 58 -0.42 -7.04 -0.81
C GLY A 58 -0.60 -8.30 -1.65
N ALA A 59 -1.84 -8.73 -1.87
CA ALA A 59 -2.17 -9.86 -2.72
C ALA A 59 -1.79 -9.61 -4.19
N LEU A 60 -2.09 -8.44 -4.75
CA LEU A 60 -1.69 -8.07 -6.11
C LEU A 60 -0.18 -8.03 -6.29
N LEU A 61 0.56 -7.53 -5.29
CA LEU A 61 2.02 -7.55 -5.30
C LEU A 61 2.56 -8.98 -5.32
N ILE A 62 1.96 -9.90 -4.55
CA ILE A 62 2.31 -11.33 -4.59
C ILE A 62 2.01 -11.92 -5.97
N LEU A 63 0.83 -11.67 -6.52
CA LEU A 63 0.45 -12.15 -7.85
C LEU A 63 1.39 -11.64 -8.95
N SER A 64 1.94 -10.42 -8.81
CA SER A 64 2.91 -9.87 -9.75
C SER A 64 4.26 -10.61 -9.79
N ILE A 65 4.56 -11.43 -8.78
CA ILE A 65 5.81 -12.20 -8.66
C ILE A 65 5.75 -13.49 -9.49
N PHE A 66 4.56 -14.10 -9.55
CA PHE A 66 4.34 -15.35 -10.26
C PHE A 66 4.35 -15.16 -11.77
N GLU A 67 4.73 -16.21 -12.49
CA GLU A 67 4.78 -16.23 -13.96
C GLU A 67 3.38 -16.41 -14.54
N LEU A 68 2.50 -15.43 -14.28
CA LEU A 68 1.13 -15.37 -14.78
C LEU A 68 1.05 -14.57 -16.08
N ASN A 69 0.05 -14.89 -16.90
CA ASN A 69 -0.36 -14.03 -18.01
C ASN A 69 -0.68 -12.63 -17.46
N ARG A 70 -0.15 -11.59 -18.09
CA ARG A 70 -0.31 -10.18 -17.68
C ARG A 70 0.34 -9.79 -16.35
N LYS A 71 1.34 -10.53 -15.84
CA LYS A 71 2.10 -10.16 -14.62
C LYS A 71 2.56 -8.70 -14.59
N VAL A 72 2.91 -8.13 -15.76
CA VAL A 72 3.35 -6.73 -15.89
C VAL A 72 2.21 -5.75 -15.60
N ILE A 73 1.01 -6.00 -16.14
CA ILE A 73 -0.18 -5.17 -15.90
C ILE A 73 -0.61 -5.28 -14.44
N ILE A 74 -0.60 -6.49 -13.87
CA ILE A 74 -0.88 -6.71 -12.45
C ILE A 74 0.10 -5.89 -11.60
N GLY A 75 1.40 -5.91 -11.93
CA GLY A 75 2.40 -5.09 -11.28
C GLY A 75 2.13 -3.58 -11.38
N ILE A 76 1.73 -3.08 -12.55
CA ILE A 76 1.36 -1.67 -12.74
C ILE A 76 0.22 -1.28 -11.80
N ILE A 77 -0.86 -2.07 -11.79
CA ILE A 77 -2.04 -1.83 -10.92
C ILE A 77 -1.62 -1.88 -9.45
N ALA A 78 -0.87 -2.90 -9.04
CA ALA A 78 -0.41 -3.08 -7.66
C ALA A 78 0.40 -1.87 -7.16
N TYR A 79 1.38 -1.40 -7.95
CA TYR A 79 2.21 -0.28 -7.56
C TYR A 79 1.49 1.07 -7.64
N LEU A 80 0.50 1.25 -8.53
CA LEU A 80 -0.38 2.43 -8.52
C LEU A 80 -1.21 2.47 -7.24
N MET A 81 -1.83 1.35 -6.87
CA MET A 81 -2.61 1.27 -5.63
C MET A 81 -1.72 1.43 -4.39
N LEU A 82 -0.49 0.92 -4.41
CA LEU A 82 0.46 1.11 -3.31
C LEU A 82 0.84 2.59 -3.14
N ILE A 83 1.08 3.33 -4.24
CA ILE A 83 1.30 4.78 -4.18
C ILE A 83 0.10 5.46 -3.52
N GLY A 84 -1.12 5.20 -4.01
CA GLY A 84 -2.34 5.81 -3.46
C GLY A 84 -2.52 5.52 -1.96
N THR A 85 -2.31 4.26 -1.56
CA THR A 85 -2.44 3.82 -0.16
C THR A 85 -1.42 4.51 0.74
N MET A 86 -0.15 4.58 0.33
CA MET A 86 0.90 5.21 1.14
C MET A 86 0.83 6.73 1.14
N SER A 87 0.43 7.36 0.03
CA SER A 87 0.12 8.79 -0.01
C SER A 87 -1.05 9.14 0.90
N GLY A 88 -2.10 8.30 0.92
CA GLY A 88 -3.20 8.42 1.88
C GLY A 88 -2.70 8.30 3.33
N ALA A 89 -1.88 7.30 3.63
CA ALA A 89 -1.28 7.15 4.96
C ALA A 89 -0.46 8.39 5.38
N LEU A 90 0.41 8.91 4.52
CA LEU A 90 1.17 10.14 4.77
C LEU A 90 0.25 11.35 4.99
N PHE A 91 -0.82 11.47 4.19
CA PHE A 91 -1.81 12.52 4.39
C PHE A 91 -2.47 12.41 5.77
N THR A 92 -2.91 11.21 6.18
CA THR A 92 -3.50 11.02 7.51
C THR A 92 -2.53 11.36 8.65
N GLU A 93 -1.25 11.01 8.52
CA GLU A 93 -0.24 11.28 9.55
C GLU A 93 0.10 12.77 9.66
N PHE A 94 0.21 13.51 8.56
CA PHE A 94 0.62 14.91 8.60
C PHE A 94 -0.53 15.91 8.72
N VAL A 95 -1.71 15.56 8.23
CA VAL A 95 -2.84 16.50 8.13
C VAL A 95 -3.91 16.21 9.18
N LEU A 96 -4.15 14.93 9.50
CA LEU A 96 -5.27 14.56 10.35
C LEU A 96 -4.87 14.18 11.78
N ARG A 97 -3.65 13.70 12.01
CA ARG A 97 -3.17 13.44 13.37
C ARG A 97 -2.70 14.70 14.07
N GLU A 98 -2.79 14.68 15.39
CA GLU A 98 -2.22 15.74 16.23
C GLU A 98 -0.71 15.61 16.32
N GLU A 99 -0.23 14.36 16.47
CA GLU A 99 1.18 14.03 16.49
C GLU A 99 1.48 12.91 15.49
N ALA A 100 2.33 13.22 14.51
CA ALA A 100 2.71 12.27 13.47
C ALA A 100 3.57 11.15 14.04
N LYS A 101 3.23 9.90 13.73
CA LYS A 101 4.05 8.75 14.13
C LYS A 101 5.19 8.57 13.14
N ILE A 102 6.35 9.12 13.48
CA ILE A 102 7.56 9.11 12.63
C ILE A 102 7.89 7.73 12.02
N PRO A 103 7.79 6.60 12.75
CA PRO A 103 8.04 5.29 12.13
C PRO A 103 7.09 4.96 10.96
N LEU A 104 5.80 5.32 11.06
CA LEU A 104 4.81 5.09 10.00
C LEU A 104 5.07 5.99 8.79
N VAL A 105 5.44 7.25 9.04
CA VAL A 105 5.83 8.19 8.00
C VAL A 105 7.04 7.67 7.21
N ILE A 106 8.08 7.19 7.88
CA ILE A 106 9.28 6.64 7.23
C ILE A 106 8.92 5.44 6.34
N ILE A 107 8.13 4.49 6.87
CA ILE A 107 7.71 3.31 6.12
C ILE A 107 6.88 3.71 4.90
N ALA A 108 5.89 4.58 5.07
CA ALA A 108 5.02 5.02 3.99
C ALA A 108 5.81 5.77 2.91
N PHE A 109 6.70 6.68 3.31
CA PHE A 109 7.56 7.42 2.38
C PHE A 109 8.50 6.49 1.59
N ALA A 110 9.17 5.54 2.27
CA ALA A 110 10.01 4.55 1.62
C ALA A 110 9.22 3.71 0.60
N LEU A 111 8.01 3.28 0.96
CA LEU A 111 7.14 2.52 0.06
C LEU A 111 6.65 3.34 -1.13
N VAL A 112 6.39 4.65 -0.97
CA VAL A 112 6.09 5.53 -2.12
C VAL A 112 7.26 5.55 -3.10
N LEU A 113 8.49 5.80 -2.63
CA LEU A 113 9.67 5.85 -3.49
C LEU A 113 9.92 4.52 -4.23
N VAL A 114 9.83 3.42 -3.50
CA VAL A 114 9.93 2.06 -4.05
C VAL A 114 8.85 1.82 -5.10
N SER A 115 7.63 2.27 -4.85
CA SER A 115 6.51 2.08 -5.78
C SER A 115 6.67 2.88 -7.06
N ILE A 116 7.14 4.13 -6.97
CA ILE A 116 7.45 4.96 -8.15
C ILE A 116 8.53 4.28 -9.00
N TYR A 117 9.60 3.79 -8.36
CA TYR A 117 10.68 3.08 -9.05
C TYR A 117 10.17 1.82 -9.78
N SER A 118 9.40 0.98 -9.09
CA SER A 118 8.89 -0.27 -9.65
C SER A 118 7.80 -0.05 -10.70
N LEU A 119 6.92 0.94 -10.52
CA LEU A 119 5.92 1.34 -11.50
C LEU A 119 6.56 1.76 -12.82
N ARG A 120 7.57 2.65 -12.76
CA ARG A 120 8.34 3.05 -13.94
C ARG A 120 8.93 1.85 -14.66
N ASN A 121 9.47 0.89 -13.91
CA ASN A 121 10.11 -0.29 -14.49
C ASN A 121 9.09 -1.24 -15.16
N ASN A 122 7.90 -1.41 -14.58
CA ASN A 122 6.83 -2.20 -15.20
C ASN A 122 6.23 -1.51 -16.43
N LEU A 123 6.05 -0.19 -16.42
CA LEU A 123 5.62 0.58 -17.60
C LEU A 123 6.64 0.48 -18.75
N LEU A 124 7.94 0.48 -18.44
CA LEU A 124 9.00 0.27 -19.44
C LEU A 124 8.94 -1.12 -20.06
N LYS A 125 8.63 -2.16 -19.28
CA LYS A 125 8.48 -3.53 -19.78
C LYS A 125 7.24 -3.68 -20.64
N TRP A 126 6.09 -3.20 -20.16
CA TRP A 126 4.82 -3.27 -20.87
C TRP A 126 4.93 -2.67 -22.29
N ARG A 127 5.51 -1.47 -22.39
CA ARG A 127 5.75 -0.82 -23.68
C ARG A 127 6.72 -1.58 -24.61
N LYS A 128 7.62 -2.42 -24.08
CA LYS A 128 8.50 -3.26 -24.92
C LYS A 128 7.72 -4.48 -25.42
N ASP A 129 6.93 -5.09 -24.55
CA ASP A 129 6.12 -6.25 -24.89
C ASP A 129 5.05 -5.92 -25.95
N GLU A 130 4.54 -4.68 -25.99
CA GLU A 130 3.60 -4.21 -27.04
C GLU A 130 4.26 -3.84 -28.38
N ARG A 131 5.59 -3.80 -28.46
CA ARG A 131 6.33 -3.49 -29.71
C ARG A 131 6.83 -4.73 -30.45
N VAL A 132 6.59 -5.92 -29.90
CA VAL A 132 6.93 -7.23 -30.48
C VAL A 132 5.64 -7.87 -30.97
#